data_AF-A0A1U7PWC8-F1
#
_entry.id   AF-A0A1U7PWC8-F1
#
_cell.length_a   1.000
_cell.length_b   1.000
_cell.length_c   1.000
_cell.angle_alpha   90.00
_cell.angle_beta   90.00
_cell.angle_gamma   90.00
#
_symmetry.space_group_name_H-M   'P 1'
#
loop_
_entity.id
_entity.type
_entity.pdbx_description
1 polymer ?
#
loop_
_entity_poly.entity_id
_entity_poly.type
_entity_poly.pdbx_seq_one_letter_code
_entity_poly.pdbx_strand_id
1 'polypeptide(L)'
;MYKSKLLFLLIFLSIFANAQISRFYYELKYKPNQTDTIREKAHFVLDIDNGFSIFRDFKTVSQDSLLKKGMQFMKTQGVNKMEDIGVTEPDFSFIIKKTPKNIEYKDKIGTDNYEYSEEKNFNWTILSDKKLISGFSCQKAEVSYGGRIWTAWFTSDIPIQDGPYKFCNLPGLILEIYDENKEYQFTFIGNHKIDSQNYLSDEIMGKNYIKVSKDRFYESEKAFMKDPYGQMYSSIPTKDVEVRQSIEKQRNNIRDWYAKNNNPIEINGNSRQNILLKGHIYDENNKPVKYANIGILDGTEGTVTDIDGAYSLTISSYLENDIIKISSIGYEDLEISVNDFINQHKEIYRLSRVAKTVNIEEVVLENRKPKAKVLGIKSNSHNIRIGFKNGVLGQEIGTLIKNKNKIKLQKLNVNILESSFTNTPFRVNIYKVNSDGNYQNILEDNILLNISNNDNFKTKSLDLSEYKLILEGDFLITLELLDNKENGELYFSGSIFSKGLVRKTSQSKFVETTINPSINVDVSILK
;
A
#
# COMPACT_ATOMS: atom_id res chain seq x y z
N MET A 1 -20.00 -81.20 -3.34
CA MET A 1 -20.63 -79.87 -3.20
C MET A 1 -20.60 -79.54 -1.71
N TYR A 2 -19.70 -78.74 -1.13
CA TYR A 2 -19.58 -77.28 -1.20
C TYR A 2 -18.22 -76.92 -0.54
N LYS A 3 -17.13 -76.72 -1.30
CA LYS A 3 -15.85 -76.22 -0.73
C LYS A 3 -15.09 -75.24 -1.64
N SER A 4 -15.74 -74.67 -2.66
CA SER A 4 -15.07 -73.85 -3.68
C SER A 4 -15.68 -72.46 -3.90
N LYS A 5 -16.54 -71.96 -2.99
CA LYS A 5 -17.12 -70.60 -3.13
C LYS A 5 -16.71 -69.60 -2.04
N LEU A 6 -15.96 -70.03 -1.02
CA LEU A 6 -15.53 -69.13 0.06
C LEU A 6 -14.15 -68.49 -0.15
N LEU A 7 -13.35 -68.98 -1.12
CA LEU A 7 -12.03 -68.42 -1.40
C LEU A 7 -12.05 -67.22 -2.36
N PHE A 8 -13.17 -66.99 -3.06
CA PHE A 8 -13.32 -65.84 -3.98
C PHE A 8 -13.89 -64.59 -3.30
N LEU A 9 -14.35 -64.68 -2.05
CA LEU A 9 -14.91 -63.56 -1.29
C LEU A 9 -13.88 -62.85 -0.39
N LEU A 10 -12.70 -63.45 -0.18
CA LEU A 10 -11.65 -62.91 0.70
C LEU A 10 -10.53 -62.14 -0.04
N ILE A 11 -10.56 -62.09 -1.37
CA ILE A 11 -9.62 -61.27 -2.17
C ILE A 11 -10.21 -59.87 -2.48
N PHE A 12 -11.50 -59.64 -2.17
CA PHE A 12 -12.16 -58.34 -2.37
C PHE A 12 -12.13 -57.40 -1.14
N LEU A 13 -11.47 -57.77 -0.04
CA LEU A 13 -11.47 -56.99 1.20
C LEU A 13 -10.12 -56.40 1.63
N SER A 14 -9.10 -56.43 0.76
CA SER A 14 -7.76 -55.91 1.09
C SER A 14 -7.24 -54.81 0.15
N ILE A 15 -8.08 -54.26 -0.73
CA ILE A 15 -7.82 -52.93 -1.29
C ILE A 15 -8.37 -51.91 -0.30
N PHE A 16 -7.76 -51.84 0.89
CA PHE A 16 -7.66 -50.55 1.55
C PHE A 16 -6.76 -49.72 0.65
N ALA A 17 -7.35 -49.04 -0.33
CA ALA A 17 -6.68 -47.98 -1.05
C ALA A 17 -6.27 -46.97 0.02
N ASN A 18 -5.00 -47.00 0.42
CA ASN A 18 -4.41 -45.90 1.15
C ASN A 18 -4.52 -44.69 0.21
N ALA A 19 -5.50 -43.81 0.46
CA ALA A 19 -5.65 -42.59 -0.30
C ALA A 19 -4.38 -41.76 -0.06
N GLN A 20 -3.51 -41.70 -1.07
CA GLN A 20 -2.28 -40.94 -1.02
C GLN A 20 -2.51 -39.64 -1.79
N ILE A 21 -2.38 -38.53 -1.09
CA ILE A 21 -2.44 -37.20 -1.70
C ILE A 21 -1.10 -36.90 -2.35
N SER A 22 -1.11 -36.52 -3.62
CA SER A 22 0.11 -36.06 -4.31
C SER A 22 0.23 -34.55 -4.15
N ARG A 23 1.23 -34.12 -3.37
CA ARG A 23 1.53 -32.69 -3.16
C ARG A 23 2.63 -32.23 -4.11
N PHE A 24 2.40 -31.13 -4.78
CA PHE A 24 3.40 -30.41 -5.58
C PHE A 24 3.65 -29.04 -4.96
N TYR A 25 4.91 -28.62 -4.93
CA TYR A 25 5.35 -27.37 -4.34
C TYR A 25 5.73 -26.38 -5.42
N TYR A 26 5.34 -25.12 -5.24
CA TYR A 26 5.66 -24.03 -6.15
C TYR A 26 6.24 -22.84 -5.40
N GLU A 27 7.28 -22.22 -5.96
CA GLU A 27 7.70 -20.85 -5.60
C GLU A 27 6.96 -19.87 -6.52
N LEU A 28 6.31 -18.87 -5.95
CA LEU A 28 5.84 -17.69 -6.66
C LEU A 28 6.88 -16.57 -6.51
N LYS A 29 7.38 -16.03 -7.61
CA LYS A 29 8.01 -14.71 -7.64
C LYS A 29 7.00 -13.72 -8.20
N TYR A 30 6.75 -12.63 -7.47
CA TYR A 30 5.75 -11.66 -7.89
C TYR A 30 6.13 -10.20 -7.62
N LYS A 31 5.47 -9.29 -8.35
CA LYS A 31 5.61 -7.84 -8.22
C LYS A 31 4.33 -7.30 -7.55
N PRO A 32 4.31 -6.99 -6.24
CA PRO A 32 3.09 -6.62 -5.52
C PRO A 32 2.51 -5.27 -5.95
N ASN A 33 3.37 -4.34 -6.39
CA ASN A 33 2.98 -3.00 -6.79
C ASN A 33 3.30 -2.75 -8.26
N GLN A 34 2.37 -2.15 -9.01
CA GLN A 34 2.54 -1.91 -10.44
C GLN A 34 3.65 -0.88 -10.75
N THR A 35 3.83 0.13 -9.91
CA THR A 35 4.76 1.25 -10.17
C THR A 35 6.12 1.09 -9.49
N ASP A 36 6.24 0.20 -8.50
CA ASP A 36 7.51 -0.10 -7.84
C ASP A 36 8.39 -1.05 -8.70
N THR A 37 9.63 -1.27 -8.29
CA THR A 37 10.57 -2.29 -8.80
C THR A 37 10.74 -3.48 -7.87
N ILE A 38 10.23 -3.39 -6.63
CA ILE A 38 10.32 -4.46 -5.62
C ILE A 38 9.62 -5.73 -6.08
N ARG A 39 10.25 -6.88 -5.80
CA ARG A 39 9.71 -8.23 -6.05
C ARG A 39 9.79 -9.05 -4.77
N GLU A 40 8.77 -9.86 -4.56
CA GLU A 40 8.61 -10.71 -3.40
C GLU A 40 8.50 -12.19 -3.79
N LYS A 41 8.56 -13.06 -2.79
CA LYS A 41 8.41 -14.50 -2.93
C LYS A 41 7.37 -15.05 -1.98
N ALA A 42 6.58 -16.00 -2.46
CA ALA A 42 5.67 -16.82 -1.66
C ALA A 42 5.80 -18.29 -2.08
N HIS A 43 5.33 -19.20 -1.24
CA HIS A 43 5.35 -20.64 -1.53
C HIS A 43 3.95 -21.21 -1.48
N PHE A 44 3.63 -22.08 -2.42
CA PHE A 44 2.32 -22.69 -2.55
C PHE A 44 2.42 -24.21 -2.62
N VAL A 45 1.32 -24.86 -2.26
CA VAL A 45 1.11 -26.29 -2.46
C VAL A 45 -0.08 -26.53 -3.36
N LEU A 46 0.05 -27.50 -4.26
CA LEU A 46 -1.03 -28.10 -5.04
C LEU A 46 -1.20 -29.54 -4.57
N ASP A 47 -2.29 -29.80 -3.86
CA ASP A 47 -2.66 -31.13 -3.37
C ASP A 47 -3.65 -31.77 -4.32
N ILE A 48 -3.32 -32.94 -4.88
CA ILE A 48 -4.19 -33.73 -5.74
C ILE A 48 -4.76 -34.90 -4.92
N ASP A 49 -6.10 -34.94 -4.80
CA ASP A 49 -6.82 -35.97 -4.07
C ASP A 49 -8.14 -36.32 -4.79
N ASN A 50 -8.40 -37.62 -4.96
CA ASN A 50 -9.69 -38.18 -5.42
C ASN A 50 -10.49 -37.33 -6.43
N GLY A 51 -9.85 -36.96 -7.56
CA GLY A 51 -10.52 -36.28 -8.68
C GLY A 51 -10.69 -34.77 -8.53
N PHE A 52 -10.15 -34.15 -7.48
CA PHE A 52 -10.03 -32.70 -7.36
C PHE A 52 -8.62 -32.29 -6.94
N SER A 53 -8.36 -30.99 -6.97
CA SER A 53 -7.12 -30.42 -6.42
C SER A 53 -7.38 -29.21 -5.55
N ILE A 54 -6.47 -28.93 -4.62
CA ILE A 54 -6.48 -27.76 -3.75
C ILE A 54 -5.14 -27.04 -3.87
N PHE A 55 -5.20 -25.77 -4.29
CA PHE A 55 -4.06 -24.87 -4.36
C PHE A 55 -4.17 -23.78 -3.29
N ARG A 56 -3.15 -23.66 -2.43
CA ARG A 56 -3.14 -22.71 -1.30
C ARG A 56 -1.71 -22.41 -0.84
N ASP A 57 -1.56 -21.32 -0.09
CA ASP A 57 -0.29 -20.90 0.48
C ASP A 57 0.30 -21.99 1.41
N PHE A 58 1.59 -22.27 1.29
CA PHE A 58 2.28 -23.31 2.04
C PHE A 58 2.23 -23.09 3.56
N LYS A 59 2.23 -21.83 4.03
CA LYS A 59 2.16 -21.51 5.45
C LYS A 59 0.89 -22.06 6.09
N THR A 60 -0.23 -22.03 5.35
CA THR A 60 -1.51 -22.58 5.83
C THR A 60 -1.40 -24.04 6.22
N VAL A 61 -0.55 -24.81 5.54
CA VAL A 61 -0.39 -26.25 5.75
C VAL A 61 0.79 -26.60 6.66
N SER A 62 1.90 -25.85 6.56
CA SER A 62 3.10 -26.08 7.38
C SER A 62 2.84 -25.93 8.89
N GLN A 63 1.81 -25.17 9.25
CA GLN A 63 1.45 -24.87 10.64
C GLN A 63 0.31 -25.75 11.16
N ASP A 64 -0.20 -26.70 10.37
CA ASP A 64 -1.34 -27.56 10.72
C ASP A 64 -1.20 -28.24 12.10
N SER A 65 -0.01 -28.75 12.42
CA SER A 65 0.27 -29.37 13.72
C SER A 65 0.31 -28.37 14.88
N LEU A 66 0.78 -27.14 14.62
CA LEU A 66 0.81 -26.06 15.60
C LEU A 66 -0.60 -25.49 15.83
N LEU A 67 -1.38 -25.33 14.76
CA LEU A 67 -2.77 -24.88 14.80
C LEU A 67 -3.66 -25.87 15.56
N LYS A 68 -3.52 -27.17 15.33
CA LYS A 68 -4.29 -28.20 16.06
C LYS A 68 -4.01 -28.16 17.57
N LYS A 69 -2.72 -28.06 17.95
CA LYS A 69 -2.30 -27.91 19.35
C LYS A 69 -2.74 -26.57 19.93
N GLY A 70 -2.61 -25.50 19.15
CA GLY A 70 -3.00 -24.14 19.50
C GLY A 70 -4.50 -23.99 19.73
N MET A 71 -5.36 -24.60 18.90
CA MET A 71 -6.81 -24.59 19.09
C MET A 71 -7.24 -25.34 20.36
N GLN A 72 -6.58 -26.46 20.67
CA GLN A 72 -6.82 -27.19 21.92
C GLN A 72 -6.35 -26.38 23.14
N PHE A 73 -5.22 -25.69 23.01
CA PHE A 73 -4.68 -24.78 24.01
C PHE A 73 -5.56 -23.53 24.22
N MET A 74 -6.05 -22.90 23.14
CA MET A 74 -6.96 -21.75 23.20
C MET A 74 -8.29 -22.10 23.88
N LYS A 75 -8.86 -23.28 23.56
CA LYS A 75 -10.07 -23.80 24.22
C LYS A 75 -9.88 -24.07 25.72
N THR A 76 -8.65 -24.26 26.20
CA THR A 76 -8.37 -24.69 27.59
C THR A 76 -7.73 -23.61 28.46
N GLN A 77 -7.12 -22.57 27.89
CA GLN A 77 -6.30 -21.59 28.64
C GLN A 77 -6.60 -20.11 28.32
N GLY A 78 -7.58 -19.79 27.47
CA GLY A 78 -8.05 -18.41 27.27
C GLY A 78 -7.06 -17.46 26.57
N VAL A 79 -6.11 -18.01 25.80
CA VAL A 79 -5.22 -17.22 24.94
C VAL A 79 -5.97 -16.78 23.70
N ASN A 80 -5.90 -15.48 23.38
CA ASN A 80 -6.77 -14.83 22.39
C ASN A 80 -6.10 -14.52 21.04
N LYS A 81 -4.81 -14.83 20.85
CA LYS A 81 -4.06 -14.49 19.63
C LYS A 81 -3.24 -15.65 19.10
N MET A 82 -3.29 -15.84 17.78
CA MET A 82 -2.53 -16.88 17.06
C MET A 82 -1.02 -16.60 17.03
N GLU A 83 -0.61 -15.34 17.12
CA GLU A 83 0.81 -14.95 17.13
C GLU A 83 1.55 -15.48 18.36
N ASP A 84 0.87 -15.55 19.52
CA ASP A 84 1.43 -16.01 20.79
C ASP A 84 1.80 -17.50 20.76
N ILE A 85 1.24 -18.26 19.81
CA ILE A 85 1.55 -19.68 19.59
C ILE A 85 2.50 -19.91 18.39
N GLY A 86 3.09 -18.84 17.84
CA GLY A 86 4.08 -18.90 16.75
C GLY A 86 3.50 -19.19 15.36
N VAL A 87 2.18 -19.01 15.18
CA VAL A 87 1.49 -19.12 13.88
C VAL A 87 1.67 -17.80 13.14
N THR A 88 2.24 -17.84 11.93
CA THR A 88 2.38 -16.66 11.08
C THR A 88 1.29 -16.65 10.01
N GLU A 89 0.71 -15.48 9.75
CA GLU A 89 -0.27 -15.31 8.68
C GLU A 89 0.29 -15.74 7.30
N PRO A 90 -0.55 -16.33 6.44
CA PRO A 90 -0.16 -16.68 5.07
C PRO A 90 0.12 -15.41 4.25
N ASP A 91 0.98 -15.52 3.23
CA ASP A 91 1.22 -14.41 2.29
C ASP A 91 -0.02 -14.19 1.41
N PHE A 92 -0.75 -15.27 1.11
CA PHE A 92 -2.03 -15.24 0.41
C PHE A 92 -3.09 -16.03 1.18
N SER A 93 -4.24 -15.41 1.47
CA SER A 93 -5.37 -16.03 2.18
C SER A 93 -6.25 -16.91 1.30
N PHE A 94 -6.13 -16.82 -0.03
CA PHE A 94 -7.01 -17.56 -0.92
C PHE A 94 -6.76 -19.06 -0.89
N ILE A 95 -7.83 -19.82 -1.13
CA ILE A 95 -7.83 -21.26 -1.35
C ILE A 95 -8.60 -21.52 -2.64
N ILE A 96 -7.97 -22.27 -3.54
CA ILE A 96 -8.55 -22.60 -4.84
C ILE A 96 -8.75 -24.11 -4.90
N LYS A 97 -9.99 -24.55 -5.04
CA LYS A 97 -10.32 -25.97 -5.23
C LYS A 97 -10.82 -26.19 -6.65
N LYS A 98 -10.17 -27.07 -7.40
CA LYS A 98 -10.54 -27.40 -8.78
C LYS A 98 -11.20 -28.77 -8.79
N THR A 99 -12.50 -28.80 -9.07
CA THR A 99 -13.29 -30.04 -9.20
C THR A 99 -13.42 -30.42 -10.68
N PRO A 100 -13.92 -31.61 -11.06
CA PRO A 100 -14.15 -31.92 -12.47
C PRO A 100 -15.09 -30.94 -13.18
N LYS A 101 -15.98 -30.25 -12.43
CA LYS A 101 -16.99 -29.35 -13.00
C LYS A 101 -16.57 -27.88 -13.02
N ASN A 102 -15.91 -27.40 -11.98
CA ASN A 102 -15.70 -25.97 -11.75
C ASN A 102 -14.44 -25.68 -10.92
N ILE A 103 -14.15 -24.40 -10.75
CA ILE A 103 -13.17 -23.87 -9.81
C ILE A 103 -13.95 -23.19 -8.68
N GLU A 104 -13.70 -23.60 -7.44
CA GLU A 104 -14.18 -22.95 -6.22
C GLU A 104 -13.05 -22.03 -5.70
N TYR A 105 -13.30 -20.72 -5.67
CA TYR A 105 -12.37 -19.73 -5.11
C TYR A 105 -12.89 -19.28 -3.74
N LYS A 106 -12.03 -19.34 -2.73
CA LYS A 106 -12.33 -18.95 -1.36
C LYS A 106 -11.30 -17.96 -0.89
N ASP A 107 -11.73 -16.89 -0.24
CA ASP A 107 -10.81 -15.88 0.29
C ASP A 107 -11.47 -15.08 1.41
N LYS A 108 -10.65 -14.32 2.15
CA LYS A 108 -11.09 -13.52 3.28
C LYS A 108 -11.18 -12.05 2.89
N ILE A 109 -12.33 -11.43 3.19
CA ILE A 109 -12.52 -9.98 3.07
C ILE A 109 -12.87 -9.47 4.46
N GLY A 110 -11.97 -8.70 5.07
CA GLY A 110 -12.12 -8.27 6.46
C GLY A 110 -12.16 -9.45 7.42
N THR A 111 -13.24 -9.62 8.16
CA THR A 111 -13.43 -10.74 9.10
C THR A 111 -14.13 -11.95 8.49
N ASP A 112 -14.73 -11.79 7.31
CA ASP A 112 -15.61 -12.78 6.72
C ASP A 112 -14.90 -13.60 5.64
N ASN A 113 -15.25 -14.88 5.54
CA ASN A 113 -14.77 -15.74 4.46
C ASN A 113 -15.83 -15.77 3.35
N TYR A 114 -15.41 -15.53 2.12
CA TYR A 114 -16.27 -15.57 0.94
C TYR A 114 -15.90 -16.75 0.05
N GLU A 115 -16.87 -17.22 -0.72
CA GLU A 115 -16.70 -18.28 -1.71
C GLU A 115 -17.48 -17.94 -2.99
N TYR A 116 -16.87 -18.16 -4.15
CA TYR A 116 -17.57 -18.20 -5.43
C TYR A 116 -17.09 -19.38 -6.27
N SER A 117 -17.88 -19.74 -7.28
CA SER A 117 -17.48 -20.75 -8.28
C SER A 117 -17.43 -20.14 -9.68
N GLU A 118 -16.48 -20.60 -10.50
CA GLU A 118 -16.37 -20.25 -11.91
C GLU A 118 -16.05 -21.48 -12.79
N GLU A 119 -16.31 -21.36 -14.09
CA GLU A 119 -16.02 -22.42 -15.06
C GLU A 119 -14.53 -22.52 -15.41
N LYS A 120 -14.09 -23.72 -15.79
CA LYS A 120 -12.69 -24.01 -16.18
C LYS A 120 -12.39 -23.65 -17.64
N ASN A 121 -12.56 -22.38 -18.00
CA ASN A 121 -12.49 -21.94 -19.39
C ASN A 121 -11.08 -21.42 -19.74
N PHE A 122 -10.14 -22.34 -20.00
CA PHE A 122 -8.80 -22.02 -20.49
C PHE A 122 -8.63 -22.48 -21.94
N ASN A 123 -8.67 -21.54 -22.89
CA ASN A 123 -8.46 -21.79 -24.30
C ASN A 123 -6.95 -21.78 -24.63
N TRP A 124 -6.27 -22.85 -24.25
CA TRP A 124 -4.82 -22.98 -24.45
C TRP A 124 -4.43 -23.09 -25.93
N THR A 125 -3.42 -22.32 -26.32
CA THR A 125 -2.69 -22.51 -27.59
C THR A 125 -1.42 -23.28 -27.27
N ILE A 126 -1.37 -24.57 -27.61
CA ILE A 126 -0.18 -25.42 -27.42
C ILE A 126 0.81 -25.17 -28.56
N LEU A 127 2.06 -24.87 -28.22
CA LEU A 127 3.13 -24.52 -29.14
C LEU A 127 4.17 -25.65 -29.25
N SER A 128 4.98 -25.63 -30.30
CA SER A 128 5.99 -26.68 -30.56
C SER A 128 7.24 -26.57 -29.67
N ASP A 129 7.47 -25.42 -29.05
CA ASP A 129 8.63 -25.15 -28.22
C ASP A 129 8.72 -26.13 -27.04
N LYS A 130 9.93 -26.63 -26.80
CA LYS A 130 10.25 -27.55 -25.70
C LYS A 130 11.40 -27.05 -24.87
N LYS A 131 11.38 -27.37 -23.58
CA LYS A 131 12.53 -27.17 -22.68
C LYS A 131 12.51 -28.19 -21.55
N LEU A 132 13.65 -28.34 -20.86
CA LEU A 132 13.74 -29.16 -19.65
C LEU A 132 13.50 -28.31 -18.40
N ILE A 133 12.62 -28.77 -17.51
CA ILE A 133 12.42 -28.18 -16.18
C ILE A 133 12.52 -29.30 -15.14
N SER A 134 13.45 -29.18 -14.20
CA SER A 134 13.67 -30.19 -13.14
C SER A 134 13.81 -31.63 -13.67
N GLY A 135 14.41 -31.78 -14.86
CA GLY A 135 14.60 -33.07 -15.54
C GLY A 135 13.42 -33.54 -16.41
N PHE A 136 12.27 -32.88 -16.37
CA PHE A 136 11.10 -33.22 -17.19
C PHE A 136 11.12 -32.49 -18.53
N SER A 137 10.72 -33.19 -19.59
CA SER A 137 10.50 -32.56 -20.90
C SER A 137 9.18 -31.81 -20.88
N CYS A 138 9.25 -30.49 -21.02
CA CYS A 138 8.09 -29.61 -21.02
C CYS A 138 7.81 -29.03 -22.40
N GLN A 139 6.52 -28.84 -22.71
CA GLN A 139 6.01 -28.16 -23.89
C GLN A 139 5.39 -26.82 -23.50
N LYS A 140 5.54 -25.82 -24.37
CA LYS A 140 4.98 -24.49 -24.17
C LYS A 140 3.49 -24.43 -24.53
N ALA A 141 2.71 -23.67 -23.78
CA ALA A 141 1.36 -23.26 -24.14
C ALA A 141 1.10 -21.81 -23.71
N GLU A 142 0.16 -21.14 -24.38
CA GLU A 142 -0.22 -19.77 -24.08
C GLU A 142 -1.74 -19.63 -23.89
N VAL A 143 -2.18 -18.72 -23.01
CA VAL A 143 -3.59 -18.41 -22.79
C VAL A 143 -3.77 -16.96 -22.33
N SER A 144 -4.87 -16.33 -22.70
CA SER A 144 -5.31 -15.06 -22.11
C SER A 144 -6.29 -15.35 -20.98
N TYR A 145 -5.97 -14.88 -19.77
CA TYR A 145 -6.81 -15.07 -18.59
C TYR A 145 -6.61 -13.95 -17.58
N GLY A 146 -7.70 -13.45 -16.99
CA GLY A 146 -7.64 -12.44 -15.94
C GLY A 146 -7.02 -11.12 -16.41
N GLY A 147 -7.12 -10.75 -17.69
CA GLY A 147 -6.51 -9.53 -18.24
C GLY A 147 -4.99 -9.61 -18.45
N ARG A 148 -4.41 -10.82 -18.36
CA ARG A 148 -2.99 -11.08 -18.64
C ARG A 148 -2.84 -12.14 -19.73
N ILE A 149 -1.72 -12.08 -20.44
CA ILE A 149 -1.27 -13.15 -21.34
C ILE A 149 -0.29 -14.02 -20.57
N TRP A 150 -0.59 -15.31 -20.46
CA TRP A 150 0.19 -16.28 -19.71
C TRP A 150 0.92 -17.24 -20.65
N THR A 151 2.18 -17.51 -20.34
CA THR A 151 2.95 -18.63 -20.90
C THR A 151 3.08 -19.72 -19.85
N ALA A 152 2.67 -20.94 -20.17
CA ALA A 152 2.81 -22.14 -19.36
C ALA A 152 3.81 -23.12 -20.00
N TRP A 153 4.54 -23.85 -19.17
CA TRP A 153 5.37 -24.98 -19.55
C TRP A 153 4.88 -26.22 -18.79
N PHE A 154 4.33 -27.19 -19.52
CA PHE A 154 3.70 -28.38 -18.96
C PHE A 154 4.41 -29.66 -19.42
N THR A 155 4.34 -30.73 -18.63
CA THR A 155 4.94 -32.03 -18.97
C THR A 155 3.90 -33.15 -18.98
N SER A 156 3.90 -33.96 -20.04
CA SER A 156 3.09 -35.18 -20.13
C SER A 156 3.63 -36.33 -19.28
N ASP A 157 4.87 -36.22 -18.78
CA ASP A 157 5.50 -37.23 -17.92
C ASP A 157 4.77 -37.36 -16.57
N ILE A 158 4.10 -36.29 -16.16
CA ILE A 158 3.17 -36.26 -15.03
C ILE A 158 1.76 -36.00 -15.61
N PRO A 159 0.95 -37.04 -15.88
CA PRO A 159 -0.31 -36.94 -16.63
C PRO A 159 -1.46 -36.39 -15.77
N ILE A 160 -1.23 -35.26 -15.11
CA ILE A 160 -2.18 -34.55 -14.25
C ILE A 160 -2.50 -33.22 -14.93
N GLN A 161 -3.74 -33.00 -15.35
CA GLN A 161 -4.14 -31.78 -16.08
C GLN A 161 -4.40 -30.59 -15.17
N ASP A 162 -3.39 -30.22 -14.38
CA ASP A 162 -3.48 -29.26 -13.29
C ASP A 162 -2.22 -28.37 -13.21
N GLY A 163 -2.23 -27.38 -12.31
CA GLY A 163 -1.16 -26.41 -12.18
C GLY A 163 -1.38 -25.38 -11.08
N PRO A 164 -0.48 -24.38 -10.97
CA PRO A 164 -0.61 -23.29 -10.01
C PRO A 164 -1.88 -22.45 -10.20
N TYR A 165 -2.34 -21.82 -9.13
CA TYR A 165 -3.52 -20.94 -9.15
C TYR A 165 -4.74 -21.67 -9.74
N LYS A 166 -5.47 -21.02 -10.64
CA LYS A 166 -6.67 -21.56 -11.30
C LYS A 166 -6.35 -22.38 -12.56
N PHE A 167 -5.12 -22.33 -13.07
CA PHE A 167 -4.73 -22.94 -14.35
C PHE A 167 -4.84 -24.47 -14.31
N CYS A 168 -5.47 -25.03 -15.35
CA CYS A 168 -5.66 -26.46 -15.56
C CYS A 168 -5.97 -26.76 -17.04
N ASN A 169 -6.25 -28.02 -17.39
CA ASN A 169 -6.67 -28.49 -18.73
C ASN A 169 -5.57 -28.52 -19.82
N LEU A 170 -4.29 -28.48 -19.45
CA LEU A 170 -3.20 -28.89 -20.36
C LEU A 170 -2.98 -30.40 -20.26
N PRO A 171 -2.48 -31.08 -21.32
CA PRO A 171 -2.27 -32.53 -21.30
C PRO A 171 -1.01 -32.93 -20.51
N GLY A 172 -0.96 -32.53 -19.25
CA GLY A 172 0.18 -32.70 -18.34
C GLY A 172 0.23 -31.64 -17.26
N LEU A 173 1.07 -31.87 -16.24
CA LEU A 173 1.22 -30.94 -15.12
C LEU A 173 1.99 -29.69 -15.55
N ILE A 174 1.46 -28.51 -15.20
CA ILE A 174 2.14 -27.23 -15.42
C ILE A 174 3.29 -27.09 -14.42
N LEU A 175 4.54 -27.15 -14.89
CA LEU A 175 5.73 -26.98 -14.03
C LEU A 175 6.18 -25.53 -13.90
N GLU A 176 5.85 -24.69 -14.87
CA GLU A 176 6.11 -23.25 -14.79
C GLU A 176 5.01 -22.48 -15.50
N ILE A 177 4.59 -21.35 -14.95
CA ILE A 177 3.67 -20.43 -15.60
C ILE A 177 3.95 -18.99 -15.19
N TYR A 178 3.97 -18.09 -16.16
CA TYR A 178 4.23 -16.66 -15.95
C TYR A 178 3.44 -15.78 -16.91
N ASP A 179 3.12 -14.56 -16.48
CA ASP A 179 2.56 -13.55 -17.37
C ASP A 179 3.65 -12.91 -18.24
N GLU A 180 3.26 -12.21 -19.31
CA GLU A 180 4.17 -11.60 -20.31
C GLU A 180 5.31 -10.77 -19.70
N ASN A 181 5.02 -10.04 -18.61
CA ASN A 181 5.97 -9.16 -17.91
C ASN A 181 6.69 -9.86 -16.75
N LYS A 182 6.40 -11.14 -16.52
CA LYS A 182 6.83 -11.94 -15.36
C LYS A 182 6.56 -11.20 -14.05
N GLU A 183 5.48 -10.44 -13.96
CA GLU A 183 5.00 -9.86 -12.72
C GLU A 183 4.47 -10.91 -11.76
N TYR A 184 4.06 -12.07 -12.29
CA TYR A 184 3.75 -13.29 -11.58
C TYR A 184 4.41 -14.46 -12.29
N GLN A 185 5.24 -15.21 -11.57
CA GLN A 185 5.91 -16.41 -12.07
C GLN A 185 5.86 -17.51 -11.03
N PHE A 186 5.09 -18.57 -11.31
CA PHE A 186 5.07 -19.79 -10.52
C PHE A 186 6.04 -20.80 -11.10
N THR A 187 6.89 -21.37 -10.26
CA THR A 187 7.90 -22.38 -10.64
C THR A 187 7.78 -23.59 -9.74
N PHE A 188 7.68 -24.78 -10.32
CA PHE A 188 7.71 -26.06 -9.61
C PHE A 188 9.06 -26.27 -8.94
N ILE A 189 9.05 -26.63 -7.66
CA ILE A 189 10.27 -26.84 -6.86
C ILE A 189 10.37 -28.25 -6.24
N GLY A 190 9.32 -29.07 -6.34
CA GLY A 190 9.37 -30.45 -5.86
C GLY A 190 8.00 -31.05 -5.60
N ASN A 191 7.95 -32.35 -5.28
CA ASN A 191 6.72 -33.05 -4.96
C ASN A 191 6.93 -34.06 -3.80
N HIS A 192 5.84 -34.39 -3.13
CA HIS A 192 5.83 -35.35 -2.03
C HIS A 192 4.49 -36.10 -1.96
N LYS A 193 4.49 -37.34 -1.46
CA LYS A 193 3.27 -38.12 -1.22
C LYS A 193 2.85 -38.01 0.24
N ILE A 194 1.59 -37.71 0.50
CA ILE A 194 1.07 -37.48 1.86
C ILE A 194 -0.01 -38.50 2.17
N ASP A 195 -0.03 -38.98 3.40
CA ASP A 195 -1.12 -39.79 3.94
C ASP A 195 -2.35 -38.91 4.18
N SER A 196 -3.48 -39.27 3.57
CA SER A 196 -4.75 -38.54 3.70
C SER A 196 -5.21 -38.36 5.16
N GLN A 197 -4.80 -39.23 6.09
CA GLN A 197 -5.16 -39.11 7.51
C GLN A 197 -4.57 -37.84 8.17
N ASN A 198 -3.50 -37.30 7.61
CA ASN A 198 -2.83 -36.09 8.11
C ASN A 198 -3.26 -34.82 7.34
N TYR A 199 -4.27 -34.92 6.47
CA TYR A 199 -4.77 -33.81 5.68
C TYR A 199 -5.83 -33.02 6.43
N LEU A 200 -5.51 -31.80 6.88
CA LEU A 200 -6.50 -30.89 7.43
C LEU A 200 -7.24 -30.18 6.27
N SER A 201 -8.53 -30.49 6.13
CA SER A 201 -9.44 -29.78 5.23
C SER A 201 -10.05 -28.56 5.94
N ASP A 202 -10.49 -27.56 5.17
CA ASP A 202 -11.23 -26.42 5.71
C ASP A 202 -12.52 -26.82 6.44
N GLU A 203 -13.12 -27.94 6.05
CA GLU A 203 -14.30 -28.51 6.71
C GLU A 203 -13.97 -28.94 8.15
N ILE A 204 -12.76 -29.45 8.40
CA ILE A 204 -12.28 -29.78 9.74
C ILE A 204 -12.05 -28.49 10.57
N MET A 205 -11.78 -27.36 9.91
CA MET A 205 -11.59 -26.04 10.54
C MET A 205 -12.91 -25.30 10.83
N GLY A 206 -14.07 -25.81 10.37
CA GLY A 206 -15.39 -25.24 10.67
C GLY A 206 -15.60 -23.82 10.12
N LYS A 207 -14.93 -23.44 9.02
CA LYS A 207 -15.08 -22.11 8.42
C LYS A 207 -16.44 -21.98 7.71
N ASN A 208 -17.20 -20.96 8.08
CA ASN A 208 -18.41 -20.56 7.35
C ASN A 208 -18.02 -19.64 6.18
N TYR A 209 -18.53 -19.93 4.99
CA TYR A 209 -18.30 -19.17 3.77
C TYR A 209 -19.58 -18.48 3.28
N ILE A 210 -19.50 -17.18 3.03
CA ILE A 210 -20.54 -16.40 2.36
C ILE A 210 -20.43 -16.67 0.86
N LYS A 211 -21.39 -17.42 0.32
CA LYS A 211 -21.42 -17.78 -1.10
C LYS A 211 -21.99 -16.64 -1.93
N VAL A 212 -21.22 -16.17 -2.91
CA VAL A 212 -21.57 -15.04 -3.79
C VAL A 212 -21.17 -15.34 -5.24
N SER A 213 -21.62 -14.52 -6.19
CA SER A 213 -21.06 -14.55 -7.55
C SER A 213 -19.66 -13.93 -7.56
N LYS A 214 -18.87 -14.23 -8.60
CA LYS A 214 -17.54 -13.63 -8.81
C LYS A 214 -17.60 -12.09 -8.78
N ASP A 215 -18.59 -11.50 -9.46
CA ASP A 215 -18.76 -10.04 -9.48
C ASP A 215 -19.08 -9.47 -8.09
N ARG A 216 -19.99 -10.11 -7.34
CA ARG A 216 -20.34 -9.69 -5.97
C ARG A 216 -19.18 -9.85 -4.99
N PHE A 217 -18.31 -10.83 -5.19
CA PHE A 217 -17.07 -10.97 -4.43
C PHE A 217 -16.18 -9.73 -4.62
N TYR A 218 -15.93 -9.33 -5.88
CA TYR A 218 -15.08 -8.17 -6.16
C TYR A 218 -15.70 -6.84 -5.76
N GLU A 219 -17.03 -6.70 -5.84
CA GLU A 219 -17.74 -5.55 -5.26
C GLU A 219 -17.58 -5.48 -3.74
N SER A 220 -17.67 -6.62 -3.05
CA SER A 220 -17.44 -6.71 -1.60
C SER A 220 -16.00 -6.34 -1.26
N GLU A 221 -15.03 -6.79 -2.05
CA GLU A 221 -13.62 -6.43 -1.90
C GLU A 221 -13.43 -4.91 -2.10
N LYS A 222 -14.00 -4.33 -3.17
CA LYS A 222 -13.97 -2.88 -3.45
C LYS A 222 -14.53 -2.07 -2.29
N ALA A 223 -15.70 -2.48 -1.78
CA ALA A 223 -16.37 -1.81 -0.67
C ALA A 223 -15.53 -1.86 0.61
N PHE A 224 -14.93 -3.02 0.92
CA PHE A 224 -14.05 -3.16 2.05
C PHE A 224 -12.77 -2.35 1.91
N MET A 225 -12.16 -2.29 0.72
CA MET A 225 -10.99 -1.45 0.44
C MET A 225 -11.26 0.04 0.66
N LYS A 226 -12.41 0.51 0.19
CA LYS A 226 -12.85 1.90 0.32
C LYS A 226 -12.96 2.31 1.78
N ASP A 227 -13.66 1.50 2.59
CA ASP A 227 -13.90 1.81 3.99
C ASP A 227 -13.70 0.60 4.91
N PRO A 228 -12.44 0.17 5.14
CA PRO A 228 -12.16 -1.04 5.91
C PRO A 228 -12.77 -0.91 7.31
N TYR A 229 -13.62 -1.82 7.77
CA TYR A 229 -14.28 -1.70 9.08
C TYR A 229 -15.08 -0.39 9.29
N GLY A 230 -15.54 0.29 8.23
CA GLY A 230 -16.28 1.55 8.31
C GLY A 230 -17.53 1.51 9.18
N GLN A 231 -18.34 0.46 8.98
CA GLN A 231 -19.53 0.22 9.79
C GLN A 231 -19.17 -0.01 11.27
N MET A 232 -18.14 -0.82 11.53
CA MET A 232 -17.64 -1.06 12.90
C MET A 232 -17.15 0.24 13.54
N TYR A 233 -16.35 1.05 12.83
CA TYR A 233 -15.84 2.33 13.31
C TYR A 233 -16.98 3.29 13.67
N SER A 234 -18.01 3.37 12.81
CA SER A 234 -19.18 4.22 13.02
C SER A 234 -20.03 3.77 14.23
N SER A 235 -20.05 2.47 14.53
CA SER A 235 -20.79 1.91 15.67
C SER A 235 -20.13 2.14 17.03
N ILE A 236 -18.83 2.49 17.06
CA ILE A 236 -18.10 2.72 18.31
C ILE A 236 -18.45 4.12 18.86
N PRO A 237 -18.89 4.24 20.13
CA PRO A 237 -19.21 5.54 20.74
C PRO A 237 -18.04 6.55 20.63
N THR A 238 -18.36 7.83 20.37
CA THR A 238 -17.35 8.92 20.23
C THR A 238 -16.46 9.11 21.45
N LYS A 239 -16.99 8.80 22.63
CA LYS A 239 -16.27 8.87 23.91
C LYS A 239 -15.19 7.80 24.09
N ASP A 240 -15.23 6.70 23.32
CA ASP A 240 -14.28 5.60 23.43
C ASP A 240 -13.05 5.85 22.54
N VAL A 241 -12.30 6.90 22.87
CA VAL A 241 -11.20 7.45 22.06
C VAL A 241 -10.12 6.40 21.76
N GLU A 242 -9.74 5.60 22.74
CA GLU A 242 -8.69 4.59 22.59
C GLU A 242 -9.09 3.48 21.61
N VAL A 243 -10.34 3.00 21.70
CA VAL A 243 -10.86 1.99 20.77
C VAL A 243 -10.94 2.56 19.37
N ARG A 244 -11.43 3.80 19.21
CA ARG A 244 -11.47 4.48 17.90
C ARG A 244 -10.08 4.66 17.29
N GLN A 245 -9.09 5.10 18.08
CA GLN A 245 -7.70 5.21 17.61
C GLN A 245 -7.13 3.86 17.18
N SER A 246 -7.41 2.79 17.93
CA SER A 246 -6.93 1.44 17.59
C SER A 246 -7.52 0.93 16.27
N ILE A 247 -8.81 1.16 16.03
CA ILE A 247 -9.49 0.77 14.79
C ILE A 247 -9.02 1.65 13.63
N GLU A 248 -8.86 2.95 13.83
CA GLU A 248 -8.34 3.85 12.79
C GLU A 248 -6.91 3.48 12.38
N LYS A 249 -6.07 3.05 13.32
CA LYS A 249 -4.76 2.50 13.00
C LYS A 249 -4.86 1.23 12.13
N GLN A 250 -5.77 0.31 12.44
CA GLN A 250 -6.01 -0.88 11.62
C GLN A 250 -6.52 -0.52 10.22
N ARG A 251 -7.45 0.44 10.13
CA ARG A 251 -7.99 0.97 8.88
C ARG A 251 -6.88 1.51 7.98
N ASN A 252 -6.00 2.32 8.54
CA ASN A 252 -4.87 2.90 7.81
C ASN A 252 -3.86 1.84 7.40
N ASN A 253 -3.55 0.86 8.26
CA ASN A 253 -2.68 -0.26 7.89
C ASN A 253 -3.25 -1.07 6.70
N ILE A 254 -4.56 -1.30 6.69
CA ILE A 254 -5.24 -2.01 5.59
C ILE A 254 -5.17 -1.18 4.29
N ARG A 255 -5.45 0.11 4.36
CA ARG A 255 -5.33 1.02 3.20
C ARG A 255 -3.90 1.05 2.65
N ASP A 256 -2.90 1.18 3.53
CA ASP A 256 -1.50 1.14 3.13
C ASP A 256 -1.10 -0.20 2.53
N TRP A 257 -1.65 -1.31 3.04
CA TRP A 257 -1.44 -2.64 2.45
C TRP A 257 -2.00 -2.71 1.03
N TYR A 258 -3.24 -2.23 0.79
CA TYR A 258 -3.83 -2.22 -0.55
C TYR A 258 -3.05 -1.31 -1.52
N ALA A 259 -2.60 -0.13 -1.06
CA ALA A 259 -1.77 0.75 -1.87
C ALA A 259 -0.44 0.11 -2.26
N LYS A 260 0.16 -0.70 -1.37
CA LYS A 260 1.39 -1.47 -1.65
C LYS A 260 1.14 -2.72 -2.50
N ASN A 261 -0.07 -3.28 -2.47
CA ASN A 261 -0.44 -4.54 -3.14
C ASN A 261 -1.49 -4.30 -4.23
N ASN A 262 -1.20 -3.34 -5.11
CA ASN A 262 -2.11 -2.87 -6.17
C ASN A 262 -1.88 -3.56 -7.54
N ASN A 263 -1.05 -4.59 -7.60
CA ASN A 263 -0.86 -5.40 -8.80
C ASN A 263 -1.49 -6.79 -8.64
N PRO A 264 -2.80 -6.98 -8.84
CA PRO A 264 -3.43 -8.28 -8.63
C PRO A 264 -3.14 -9.30 -9.75
N ILE A 265 -3.27 -10.60 -9.43
CA ILE A 265 -3.12 -11.70 -10.41
C ILE A 265 -4.13 -11.55 -11.56
N GLU A 266 -5.41 -11.33 -11.26
CA GLU A 266 -6.46 -11.04 -12.25
C GLU A 266 -6.76 -9.53 -12.27
N ILE A 267 -6.57 -8.86 -13.40
CA ILE A 267 -6.77 -7.42 -13.61
C ILE A 267 -8.24 -7.10 -13.98
N ASN A 268 -8.83 -7.87 -14.89
CA ASN A 268 -10.16 -7.57 -15.47
C ASN A 268 -11.35 -7.88 -14.55
N GLY A 269 -11.09 -8.37 -13.34
CA GLY A 269 -12.10 -8.55 -12.29
C GLY A 269 -11.84 -7.71 -11.05
N ASN A 270 -10.76 -6.91 -10.98
CA ASN A 270 -10.30 -6.39 -9.70
C ASN A 270 -10.63 -4.90 -9.46
N SER A 271 -10.99 -4.62 -8.22
CA SER A 271 -11.23 -3.31 -7.61
C SER A 271 -9.97 -2.46 -7.38
N ARG A 272 -8.78 -3.02 -7.62
CA ARG A 272 -7.45 -2.42 -7.39
C ARG A 272 -6.84 -1.70 -8.61
N GLN A 273 -7.61 -1.47 -9.69
CA GLN A 273 -7.06 -0.82 -10.87
C GLN A 273 -6.65 0.63 -10.57
N ASN A 274 -5.46 1.02 -11.03
CA ASN A 274 -4.98 2.39 -10.99
C ASN A 274 -5.36 3.13 -12.27
N ILE A 275 -5.77 4.39 -12.15
CA ILE A 275 -6.06 5.29 -13.25
C ILE A 275 -4.98 6.37 -13.27
N LEU A 276 -4.26 6.48 -14.39
CA LEU A 276 -3.27 7.52 -14.62
C LEU A 276 -3.92 8.74 -15.27
N LEU A 277 -3.87 9.87 -14.57
CA LEU A 277 -4.46 11.13 -14.98
C LEU A 277 -3.36 12.17 -15.16
N LYS A 278 -3.41 12.91 -16.26
CA LYS A 278 -2.44 13.95 -16.61
C LYS A 278 -3.17 15.21 -17.04
N GLY A 279 -2.59 16.37 -16.74
CA GLY A 279 -3.16 17.66 -17.11
C GLY A 279 -2.28 18.82 -16.65
N HIS A 280 -2.84 20.02 -16.72
CA HIS A 280 -2.20 21.26 -16.30
C HIS A 280 -3.08 22.05 -15.34
N ILE A 281 -2.45 22.76 -14.41
CA ILE A 281 -3.10 23.73 -13.53
C ILE A 281 -2.64 25.13 -13.93
N TYR A 282 -3.60 25.96 -14.32
CA TYR A 282 -3.37 27.37 -14.66
C TYR A 282 -4.14 28.30 -13.73
N ASP A 283 -3.69 29.54 -13.61
CA ASP A 283 -4.48 30.57 -12.95
C ASP A 283 -5.55 31.17 -13.89
N GLU A 284 -6.35 32.08 -13.37
CA GLU A 284 -7.38 32.81 -14.11
C GLU A 284 -6.81 33.63 -15.30
N ASN A 285 -5.49 33.88 -15.31
CA ASN A 285 -4.78 34.63 -16.34
C ASN A 285 -3.96 33.72 -17.29
N ASN A 286 -4.20 32.40 -17.29
CA ASN A 286 -3.46 31.40 -18.08
C ASN A 286 -1.97 31.26 -17.73
N LYS A 287 -1.55 31.63 -16.52
CA LYS A 287 -0.17 31.36 -16.06
C LYS A 287 -0.09 30.01 -15.36
N PRO A 288 0.99 29.24 -15.54
CA PRO A 288 1.20 27.96 -14.85
C PRO A 288 1.22 28.16 -13.33
N VAL A 289 0.37 27.43 -12.63
CA VAL A 289 0.42 27.36 -11.17
C VAL A 289 1.45 26.33 -10.80
N LYS A 290 2.65 26.82 -10.49
CA LYS A 290 3.81 25.99 -10.14
C LYS A 290 3.63 25.37 -8.77
N TYR A 291 3.97 24.09 -8.66
CA TYR A 291 3.97 23.35 -7.41
C TYR A 291 2.58 23.24 -6.75
N ALA A 292 1.48 23.38 -7.48
CA ALA A 292 0.15 23.13 -6.95
C ALA A 292 0.04 21.67 -6.49
N ASN A 293 -0.57 21.46 -5.32
CA ASN A 293 -0.78 20.16 -4.71
C ASN A 293 -2.10 19.58 -5.19
N ILE A 294 -2.08 18.36 -5.71
CA ILE A 294 -3.28 17.68 -6.22
C ILE A 294 -3.35 16.32 -5.53
N GLY A 295 -4.46 15.98 -4.90
CA GLY A 295 -4.59 14.66 -4.29
C GLY A 295 -5.96 14.40 -3.69
N ILE A 296 -6.15 13.19 -3.21
CA ILE A 296 -7.37 12.78 -2.53
C ILE A 296 -7.40 13.46 -1.16
N LEU A 297 -8.47 14.19 -0.87
CA LEU A 297 -8.68 14.84 0.42
C LEU A 297 -8.66 13.78 1.54
N ASP A 298 -7.82 13.99 2.55
CA ASP A 298 -7.52 13.04 3.63
C ASP A 298 -6.91 11.69 3.17
N GLY A 299 -6.66 11.53 1.87
CA GLY A 299 -6.12 10.32 1.26
C GLY A 299 -4.61 10.36 1.05
N THR A 300 -4.02 9.21 0.72
CA THR A 300 -2.56 9.08 0.55
C THR A 300 -2.09 9.13 -0.90
N GLU A 301 -2.99 9.40 -1.83
CA GLU A 301 -2.71 9.49 -3.26
C GLU A 301 -2.73 10.95 -3.68
N GLY A 302 -1.64 11.39 -4.31
CA GLY A 302 -1.42 12.79 -4.61
C GLY A 302 -0.13 13.01 -5.38
N THR A 303 -0.01 14.21 -5.92
CA THR A 303 1.11 14.68 -6.73
C THR A 303 1.24 16.19 -6.61
N VAL A 304 2.27 16.74 -7.23
CA VAL A 304 2.56 18.16 -7.27
C VAL A 304 2.77 18.58 -8.73
N THR A 305 2.31 19.76 -9.13
CA THR A 305 2.61 20.27 -10.47
C THR A 305 4.07 20.68 -10.61
N ASP A 306 4.62 20.55 -11.81
CA ASP A 306 5.95 21.07 -12.11
C ASP A 306 5.94 22.61 -12.34
N ILE A 307 7.07 23.12 -12.83
CA ILE A 307 7.26 24.54 -13.13
C ILE A 307 6.40 25.06 -14.28
N ASP A 308 5.85 24.17 -15.11
CA ASP A 308 4.96 24.48 -16.23
C ASP A 308 3.49 24.21 -15.85
N GLY A 309 3.23 23.89 -14.58
CA GLY A 309 1.90 23.60 -14.06
C GLY A 309 1.39 22.22 -14.45
N ALA A 310 2.22 21.37 -15.09
CA ALA A 310 1.83 20.03 -15.51
C ALA A 310 1.85 19.05 -14.34
N TYR A 311 0.94 18.08 -14.33
CA TYR A 311 0.90 17.02 -13.32
C TYR A 311 0.68 15.63 -13.93
N SER A 312 1.09 14.64 -13.16
CA SER A 312 0.78 13.23 -13.39
C SER A 312 0.35 12.61 -12.05
N LEU A 313 -0.89 12.12 -11.99
CA LEU A 313 -1.50 11.59 -10.78
C LEU A 313 -2.01 10.17 -11.05
N THR A 314 -1.67 9.23 -10.19
CA THR A 314 -2.23 7.87 -10.22
C THR A 314 -3.24 7.75 -9.10
N ILE A 315 -4.49 7.44 -9.45
CA ILE A 315 -5.58 7.25 -8.49
C ILE A 315 -6.08 5.82 -8.53
N SER A 316 -6.29 5.21 -7.38
CA SER A 316 -6.96 3.92 -7.29
C SER A 316 -8.46 4.03 -7.60
N SER A 317 -8.95 3.19 -8.51
CA SER A 317 -10.36 3.20 -8.99
C SER A 317 -11.41 3.00 -7.89
N TYR A 318 -11.05 2.42 -6.73
CA TYR A 318 -11.97 2.30 -5.61
C TYR A 318 -12.28 3.64 -4.90
N LEU A 319 -11.52 4.70 -5.21
CA LEU A 319 -11.71 6.04 -4.64
C LEU A 319 -12.72 6.89 -5.44
N GLU A 320 -13.51 6.31 -6.34
CA GLU A 320 -14.43 7.03 -7.25
C GLU A 320 -15.42 8.00 -6.58
N ASN A 321 -15.73 7.78 -5.30
CA ASN A 321 -16.66 8.62 -4.53
C ASN A 321 -15.96 9.61 -3.59
N ASP A 322 -14.63 9.62 -3.56
CA ASP A 322 -13.84 10.55 -2.76
C ASP A 322 -13.71 11.90 -3.47
N ILE A 323 -13.08 12.85 -2.79
CA ILE A 323 -12.86 14.22 -3.28
C ILE A 323 -11.39 14.38 -3.65
N ILE A 324 -11.12 14.85 -4.86
CA ILE A 324 -9.83 15.42 -5.23
C ILE A 324 -9.82 16.88 -4.83
N LYS A 325 -8.76 17.26 -4.12
CA LYS A 325 -8.45 18.63 -3.77
C LYS A 325 -7.22 19.10 -4.53
N ILE A 326 -7.37 20.23 -5.22
CA ILE A 326 -6.29 20.99 -5.85
C ILE A 326 -6.08 22.25 -5.01
N SER A 327 -4.88 22.43 -4.46
CA SER A 327 -4.56 23.60 -3.65
C SER A 327 -3.18 24.17 -3.98
N SER A 328 -3.02 25.47 -3.82
CA SER A 328 -1.74 26.15 -3.95
C SER A 328 -1.70 27.37 -3.04
N ILE A 329 -0.53 27.67 -2.48
CA ILE A 329 -0.31 28.86 -1.68
C ILE A 329 -0.72 30.11 -2.50
N GLY A 330 -1.57 30.96 -1.92
CA GLY A 330 -2.09 32.17 -2.56
C GLY A 330 -3.31 31.97 -3.48
N TYR A 331 -3.85 30.74 -3.57
CA TYR A 331 -5.00 30.40 -4.40
C TYR A 331 -6.15 29.81 -3.58
N GLU A 332 -7.37 29.96 -4.07
CA GLU A 332 -8.55 29.26 -3.54
C GLU A 332 -8.47 27.78 -3.89
N ASP A 333 -8.83 26.93 -2.92
CA ASP A 333 -8.85 25.48 -3.11
C ASP A 333 -9.98 25.07 -4.06
N LEU A 334 -9.71 24.11 -4.93
CA LEU A 334 -10.71 23.50 -5.81
C LEU A 334 -10.95 22.06 -5.40
N GLU A 335 -12.19 21.73 -5.06
CA GLU A 335 -12.62 20.38 -4.68
C GLU A 335 -13.57 19.80 -5.72
N ILE A 336 -13.30 18.58 -6.19
CA ILE A 336 -14.01 17.90 -7.26
C ILE A 336 -14.18 16.43 -6.89
N SER A 337 -15.32 15.82 -7.17
CA SER A 337 -15.46 14.36 -6.99
C SER A 337 -14.48 13.61 -7.89
N VAL A 338 -13.92 12.50 -7.41
CA VAL A 338 -13.00 11.65 -8.20
C VAL A 338 -13.67 11.17 -9.47
N ASN A 339 -14.94 10.73 -9.39
CA ASN A 339 -15.72 10.32 -10.56
C ASN A 339 -15.83 11.43 -11.62
N ASP A 340 -16.13 12.67 -11.21
CA ASP A 340 -16.19 13.79 -12.16
C ASP A 340 -14.81 14.11 -12.74
N PHE A 341 -13.76 14.06 -11.93
CA PHE A 341 -12.40 14.30 -12.39
C PHE A 341 -11.96 13.28 -13.45
N ILE A 342 -12.25 11.99 -13.22
CA ILE A 342 -11.97 10.90 -14.16
C ILE A 342 -12.80 11.05 -15.44
N ASN A 343 -14.12 11.24 -15.31
CA ASN A 343 -15.03 11.26 -16.46
C ASN A 343 -14.91 12.51 -17.32
N GLN A 344 -14.62 13.68 -16.71
CA GLN A 344 -14.42 14.91 -17.47
C GLN A 344 -13.09 14.88 -18.23
N HIS A 345 -12.07 14.21 -17.68
CA HIS A 345 -10.73 14.08 -18.26
C HIS A 345 -10.20 15.42 -18.84
N LYS A 346 -10.39 16.51 -18.07
CA LYS A 346 -9.99 17.85 -18.50
C LYS A 346 -8.47 17.91 -18.58
N GLU A 347 -7.96 18.43 -19.70
CA GLU A 347 -6.54 18.71 -19.83
C GLU A 347 -6.08 19.88 -18.94
N ILE A 348 -7.02 20.76 -18.55
CA ILE A 348 -6.74 21.99 -17.81
C ILE A 348 -7.75 22.20 -16.68
N TYR A 349 -7.23 22.44 -15.46
CA TYR A 349 -7.98 22.98 -14.33
C TYR A 349 -7.48 24.39 -14.00
N ARG A 350 -8.36 25.21 -13.40
CA ARG A 350 -8.06 26.60 -13.06
C ARG A 350 -8.24 26.88 -11.59
N LEU A 351 -7.27 27.59 -11.01
CA LEU A 351 -7.37 28.13 -9.65
C LEU A 351 -7.49 29.66 -9.71
N SER A 352 -8.25 30.21 -8.77
CA SER A 352 -8.40 31.66 -8.59
C SER A 352 -7.47 32.15 -7.49
N ARG A 353 -6.81 33.29 -7.66
CA ARG A 353 -6.02 33.90 -6.58
C ARG A 353 -6.89 34.37 -5.41
N VAL A 354 -6.41 34.17 -4.19
CA VAL A 354 -7.03 34.76 -2.99
C VAL A 354 -6.82 36.27 -3.03
N ALA A 355 -7.89 37.04 -2.83
CA ALA A 355 -7.81 38.49 -2.77
C ALA A 355 -6.95 38.93 -1.56
N LYS A 356 -5.81 39.57 -1.83
CA LYS A 356 -4.93 40.11 -0.79
C LYS A 356 -5.59 41.33 -0.15
N THR A 357 -6.09 41.19 1.08
CA THR A 357 -6.49 42.34 1.90
C THR A 357 -5.23 42.99 2.46
N VAL A 358 -4.90 44.18 1.96
CA VAL A 358 -3.79 44.98 2.52
C VAL A 358 -4.25 45.55 3.86
N ASN A 359 -3.99 44.81 4.93
CA ASN A 359 -4.13 45.33 6.28
C ASN A 359 -2.81 46.02 6.64
N ILE A 360 -2.80 47.35 6.61
CA ILE A 360 -1.63 48.12 7.05
C ILE A 360 -1.65 48.11 8.58
N GLU A 361 -0.98 47.15 9.20
CA GLU A 361 -0.70 47.24 10.63
C GLU A 361 0.18 48.46 10.88
N GLU A 362 -0.28 49.35 11.74
CA GLU A 362 0.45 50.56 12.14
C GLU A 362 1.81 50.18 12.71
N VAL A 363 2.88 50.80 12.20
CA VAL A 363 4.24 50.57 12.70
C VAL A 363 4.36 51.24 14.07
N VAL A 364 4.09 50.49 15.13
CA VAL A 364 4.41 50.92 16.49
C VAL A 364 5.93 50.94 16.61
N LEU A 365 6.50 52.15 16.71
CA LEU A 365 7.93 52.35 16.95
C LEU A 365 8.28 51.85 18.36
N GLU A 366 8.60 50.56 18.49
CA GLU A 366 9.10 50.01 19.74
C GLU A 366 10.57 50.44 19.95
N ASN A 367 10.80 51.27 20.98
CA ASN A 367 12.11 51.83 21.31
C ASN A 367 13.09 50.82 21.95
N ARG A 368 12.85 49.51 21.79
CA ARG A 368 13.63 48.42 22.39
C ARG A 368 14.09 47.45 21.31
N LYS A 369 15.38 47.12 21.30
CA LYS A 369 15.94 46.13 20.35
C LYS A 369 15.23 44.78 20.55
N PRO A 370 14.67 44.16 19.49
CA PRO A 370 14.07 42.83 19.58
C PRO A 370 15.06 41.80 20.11
N LYS A 371 14.61 40.89 20.97
CA LYS A 371 15.47 39.85 21.55
C LYS A 371 15.58 38.67 20.58
N ALA A 372 16.79 38.35 20.13
CA ALA A 372 17.04 37.18 19.29
C ALA A 372 16.88 35.87 20.08
N LYS A 373 16.26 34.87 19.47
CA LYS A 373 16.13 33.51 20.02
C LYS A 373 16.13 32.50 18.88
N VAL A 374 16.57 31.28 19.15
CA VAL A 374 16.45 30.16 18.21
C VAL A 374 15.45 29.15 18.78
N LEU A 375 14.44 28.79 17.99
CA LEU A 375 13.36 27.88 18.36
C LEU A 375 13.38 26.62 17.48
N GLY A 376 12.97 25.47 18.00
CA GLY A 376 12.95 24.18 17.27
C GLY A 376 14.07 23.23 17.65
N ILE A 377 14.32 22.23 16.79
CA ILE A 377 15.28 21.15 17.03
C ILE A 377 16.63 21.48 16.39
N LYS A 378 17.71 21.34 17.16
CA LYS A 378 19.09 21.69 16.79
C LYS A 378 20.02 20.48 16.80
N SER A 379 19.47 19.27 16.76
CA SER A 379 20.25 18.04 16.84
C SER A 379 21.18 17.93 15.62
N ASN A 380 22.47 17.67 15.89
CA ASN A 380 23.46 17.32 14.87
C ASN A 380 23.86 15.84 14.99
N SER A 381 23.00 15.02 15.62
CA SER A 381 23.27 13.59 15.77
C SER A 381 23.31 12.93 14.40
N HIS A 382 24.37 12.17 14.15
CA HIS A 382 24.51 11.37 12.93
C HIS A 382 23.87 9.98 13.08
N ASN A 383 23.52 9.59 14.31
CA ASN A 383 22.96 8.28 14.63
C ASN A 383 21.43 8.25 14.63
N ILE A 384 20.78 9.42 14.55
CA ILE A 384 19.33 9.55 14.55
C ILE A 384 18.95 10.27 13.28
N ARG A 385 18.22 9.59 12.39
CA ARG A 385 17.82 10.14 11.09
C ARG A 385 16.35 9.95 10.81
N ILE A 386 15.78 10.92 10.13
CA ILE A 386 14.43 10.87 9.54
C ILE A 386 14.49 11.61 8.22
N GLY A 387 13.67 11.25 7.25
CA GLY A 387 13.75 11.86 5.94
C GLY A 387 12.84 11.25 4.90
N PHE A 388 13.05 11.70 3.67
CA PHE A 388 12.39 11.22 2.47
C PHE A 388 13.16 10.02 1.95
N LYS A 389 12.53 8.85 1.99
CA LYS A 389 13.03 7.63 1.36
C LYS A 389 12.00 7.18 0.35
N ASN A 390 12.36 7.12 -0.94
CA ASN A 390 11.40 6.89 -2.03
C ASN A 390 10.20 7.85 -1.92
N GLY A 391 10.50 9.14 -1.70
CA GLY A 391 9.48 10.12 -1.34
C GLY A 391 8.43 10.31 -2.43
N VAL A 392 7.18 10.43 -2.02
CA VAL A 392 6.08 10.78 -2.92
C VAL A 392 6.03 12.30 -3.06
N LEU A 393 5.70 12.81 -4.25
CA LEU A 393 5.51 14.25 -4.42
C LEU A 393 4.42 14.77 -3.46
N GLY A 394 4.69 15.89 -2.81
CA GLY A 394 3.83 16.48 -1.78
C GLY A 394 3.97 15.83 -0.40
N GLN A 395 4.85 14.83 -0.23
CA GLN A 395 5.20 14.32 1.10
C GLN A 395 5.83 15.45 1.91
N GLU A 396 5.46 15.54 3.20
CA GLU A 396 6.06 16.51 4.12
C GLU A 396 6.60 15.91 5.39
N ILE A 397 7.64 16.55 5.91
CA ILE A 397 8.28 16.23 7.18
C ILE A 397 8.57 17.54 7.90
N GLY A 398 8.20 17.64 9.18
CA GLY A 398 8.33 18.88 9.93
C GLY A 398 8.38 18.78 11.44
N THR A 399 8.59 19.94 12.04
CA THR A 399 8.73 20.14 13.48
C THR A 399 7.65 21.10 13.98
N LEU A 400 6.86 20.64 14.95
CA LEU A 400 6.00 21.54 15.73
C LEU A 400 6.86 22.34 16.72
N ILE A 401 6.83 23.66 16.61
CA ILE A 401 7.60 24.59 17.43
C ILE A 401 6.69 25.23 18.47
N LYS A 402 7.02 25.01 19.75
CA LYS A 402 6.30 25.60 20.88
C LYS A 402 6.73 27.04 21.11
N ASN A 403 5.77 27.96 21.13
CA ASN A 403 6.04 29.38 21.30
C ASN A 403 4.88 30.12 21.98
N LYS A 404 5.22 31.09 22.83
CA LYS A 404 4.27 31.91 23.61
C LYS A 404 4.36 33.41 23.32
N ASN A 405 5.35 33.85 22.54
CA ASN A 405 5.57 35.27 22.29
C ASN A 405 5.17 35.62 20.86
N LYS A 406 4.81 36.88 20.62
CA LYS A 406 4.79 37.42 19.26
C LYS A 406 6.23 37.45 18.72
N ILE A 407 6.47 36.81 17.60
CA ILE A 407 7.80 36.64 17.01
C ILE A 407 7.80 37.03 15.54
N LYS A 408 8.93 37.54 15.07
CA LYS A 408 9.25 37.69 13.65
C LYS A 408 10.26 36.61 13.25
N LEU A 409 9.97 35.84 12.20
CA LEU A 409 10.89 34.84 11.68
C LEU A 409 12.03 35.52 10.90
N GLN A 410 13.26 35.04 11.09
CA GLN A 410 14.46 35.62 10.47
C GLN A 410 15.17 34.62 9.57
N LYS A 411 15.40 33.40 10.04
CA LYS A 411 16.19 32.42 9.28
C LYS A 411 15.79 30.99 9.62
N LEU A 412 15.47 30.20 8.61
CA LEU A 412 15.27 28.76 8.75
C LEU A 412 16.63 28.05 8.71
N ASN A 413 16.80 27.03 9.56
CA ASN A 413 17.97 26.17 9.60
C ASN A 413 17.52 24.70 9.62
N VAL A 414 18.10 23.89 8.74
CA VAL A 414 17.81 22.47 8.59
C VAL A 414 19.11 21.70 8.58
N ASN A 415 19.26 20.72 9.48
CA ASN A 415 20.48 19.91 9.54
C ASN A 415 20.37 18.70 8.62
N ILE A 416 21.05 18.79 7.48
CA ILE A 416 21.10 17.74 6.47
C ILE A 416 22.15 16.72 6.89
N LEU A 417 21.73 15.47 7.03
CA LEU A 417 22.64 14.35 7.26
C LEU A 417 23.17 13.87 5.91
N GLU A 418 22.27 13.43 5.05
CA GLU A 418 22.60 12.84 3.74
C GLU A 418 21.53 13.24 2.73
N SER A 419 21.96 13.55 1.52
CA SER A 419 21.12 13.77 0.36
C SER A 419 21.79 13.15 -0.86
N SER A 420 21.02 12.43 -1.67
CA SER A 420 21.46 11.98 -2.98
C SER A 420 21.07 12.95 -4.12
N PHE A 421 20.31 14.01 -3.81
CA PHE A 421 19.86 14.96 -4.81
C PHE A 421 21.00 15.84 -5.35
N THR A 422 20.95 16.22 -6.62
CA THR A 422 21.94 17.14 -7.19
C THR A 422 21.59 18.59 -6.94
N ASN A 423 20.32 18.96 -7.08
CA ASN A 423 19.77 20.27 -6.75
C ASN A 423 18.23 20.23 -6.84
N THR A 424 17.58 19.84 -5.75
CA THR A 424 16.11 19.64 -5.72
C THR A 424 15.43 20.71 -4.88
N PRO A 425 14.36 21.35 -5.39
CA PRO A 425 13.58 22.31 -4.62
C PRO A 425 12.65 21.61 -3.62
N PHE A 426 12.71 22.05 -2.37
CA PHE A 426 11.73 21.71 -1.33
C PHE A 426 10.92 22.96 -1.00
N ARG A 427 9.59 22.83 -0.88
CA ARG A 427 8.78 23.94 -0.36
C ARG A 427 8.92 23.97 1.16
N VAL A 428 9.18 25.15 1.70
CA VAL A 428 9.05 25.44 3.12
C VAL A 428 7.60 25.83 3.37
N ASN A 429 6.88 25.05 4.18
CA ASN A 429 5.56 25.44 4.65
C ASN A 429 5.62 25.88 6.11
N ILE A 430 4.82 26.89 6.44
CA ILE A 430 4.71 27.43 7.80
C ILE A 430 3.23 27.51 8.14
N TYR A 431 2.84 26.75 9.16
CA TYR A 431 1.45 26.65 9.58
C TYR A 431 1.24 27.24 10.95
N LYS A 432 0.20 28.06 11.08
CA LYS A 432 -0.37 28.37 12.38
C LYS A 432 -1.17 27.17 12.88
N VAL A 433 -1.09 26.91 14.19
CA VAL A 433 -1.94 25.92 14.85
C VAL A 433 -3.23 26.60 15.29
N ASN A 434 -4.36 26.13 14.77
CA ASN A 434 -5.69 26.62 15.12
C ASN A 434 -6.16 26.03 16.45
N SER A 435 -7.22 26.62 17.03
CA SER A 435 -7.77 26.19 18.32
C SER A 435 -8.33 24.76 18.31
N ASP A 436 -8.72 24.27 17.15
CA ASP A 436 -9.19 22.91 16.90
C ASP A 436 -8.04 21.90 16.65
N GLY A 437 -6.79 22.37 16.65
CA GLY A 437 -5.59 21.58 16.38
C GLY A 437 -5.26 21.43 14.89
N ASN A 438 -6.03 22.03 13.98
CA ASN A 438 -5.74 22.01 12.55
C ASN A 438 -4.62 23.00 12.18
N TYR A 439 -3.97 22.74 11.05
CA TYR A 439 -2.85 23.53 10.56
C TYR A 439 -3.29 24.40 9.39
N GLN A 440 -3.10 25.71 9.50
CA GLN A 440 -3.38 26.66 8.43
C GLN A 440 -2.07 27.26 7.92
N ASN A 441 -1.76 27.07 6.63
CA ASN A 441 -0.58 27.65 6.02
C ASN A 441 -0.74 29.18 5.98
N ILE A 442 0.28 29.91 6.43
CA ILE A 442 0.23 31.39 6.54
C ILE A 442 0.88 32.08 5.34
N LEU A 443 1.53 31.32 4.46
CA LEU A 443 2.27 31.87 3.35
C LEU A 443 1.33 32.38 2.27
N GLU A 444 1.76 33.41 1.55
CA GLU A 444 1.06 33.96 0.38
C GLU A 444 1.73 33.56 -0.94
N ASP A 445 3.02 33.22 -0.89
CA ASP A 445 3.83 32.76 -2.02
C ASP A 445 4.70 31.57 -1.61
N ASN A 446 5.14 30.79 -2.62
CA ASN A 446 6.05 29.67 -2.41
C ASN A 446 7.39 30.14 -1.85
N ILE A 447 7.82 29.58 -0.72
CA ILE A 447 9.18 29.71 -0.19
C ILE A 447 9.92 28.41 -0.49
N LEU A 448 11.05 28.49 -1.22
CA LEU A 448 11.78 27.30 -1.69
C LEU A 448 13.15 27.20 -1.03
N LEU A 449 13.50 25.98 -0.61
CA LEU A 449 14.83 25.61 -0.15
C LEU A 449 15.40 24.55 -1.08
N ASN A 450 16.43 24.91 -1.85
CA ASN A 450 17.12 23.96 -2.72
C ASN A 450 18.15 23.15 -1.93
N ILE A 451 18.08 21.82 -2.04
CA ILE A 451 18.95 20.88 -1.32
C ILE A 451 19.72 20.03 -2.34
N SER A 452 21.00 19.81 -2.04
CA SER A 452 21.92 19.02 -2.86
C SER A 452 22.79 18.11 -1.99
N ASN A 453 23.47 17.16 -2.61
CA ASN A 453 24.50 16.31 -2.00
C ASN A 453 25.69 17.11 -1.44
N ASN A 454 25.93 18.33 -1.94
CA ASN A 454 26.92 19.24 -1.40
C ASN A 454 26.53 19.78 -0.01
N ASP A 455 25.26 19.62 0.39
CA ASP A 455 24.76 20.01 1.71
C ASP A 455 24.87 18.88 2.76
N ASN A 456 25.41 17.71 2.39
CA ASN A 456 25.59 16.58 3.30
C ASN A 456 26.43 16.97 4.53
N PHE A 457 25.95 16.53 5.70
CA PHE A 457 26.53 16.81 7.02
C PHE A 457 26.64 18.31 7.36
N LYS A 458 25.78 19.15 6.76
CA LYS A 458 25.77 20.61 6.99
C LYS A 458 24.41 21.11 7.45
N THR A 459 24.41 22.24 8.15
CA THR A 459 23.21 23.04 8.35
C THR A 459 22.96 23.86 7.09
N LYS A 460 21.88 23.55 6.39
CA LYS A 460 21.36 24.37 5.29
C LYS A 460 20.45 25.45 5.88
N SER A 461 20.59 26.68 5.40
CA SER A 461 19.78 27.80 5.89
C SER A 461 19.09 28.58 4.77
N LEU A 462 17.96 29.19 5.11
CA LEU A 462 17.20 30.10 4.24
C LEU A 462 16.84 31.37 5.01
N ASP A 463 17.09 32.53 4.42
CA ASP A 463 16.67 33.82 4.98
C ASP A 463 15.15 33.96 4.85
N LEU A 464 14.47 34.23 5.97
CA LEU A 464 13.03 34.44 6.04
C LEU A 464 12.65 35.91 6.31
N SER A 465 13.63 36.78 6.51
CA SER A 465 13.42 38.16 6.96
C SER A 465 12.69 39.02 5.92
N GLU A 466 12.88 38.72 4.63
CA GLU A 466 12.24 39.39 3.50
C GLU A 466 10.72 39.16 3.43
N TYR A 467 10.25 37.99 3.88
CA TYR A 467 8.83 37.62 3.89
C TYR A 467 8.05 38.27 5.03
N LYS A 468 8.74 38.95 5.96
CA LYS A 468 8.14 39.69 7.09
C LYS A 468 7.12 38.88 7.90
N LEU A 469 7.37 37.58 8.04
CA LEU A 469 6.46 36.64 8.71
C LEU A 469 6.43 36.89 10.22
N ILE A 470 5.25 37.23 10.73
CA ILE A 470 5.00 37.46 12.16
C ILE A 470 3.98 36.43 12.64
N LEU A 471 4.27 35.79 13.77
CA LEU A 471 3.47 34.72 14.34
C LEU A 471 3.33 34.90 15.85
N GLU A 472 2.23 34.42 16.39
CA GLU A 472 2.02 34.27 17.83
C GLU A 472 1.42 32.89 18.10
N GLY A 473 1.88 32.24 19.17
CA GLY A 473 1.51 30.87 19.51
C GLY A 473 2.41 29.81 18.86
N ASP A 474 2.01 28.56 19.03
CA ASP A 474 2.66 27.39 18.44
C ASP A 474 2.49 27.40 16.91
N PHE A 475 3.50 26.90 16.20
CA PHE A 475 3.49 26.83 14.74
C PHE A 475 4.26 25.61 14.25
N LEU A 476 3.91 25.11 13.08
CA LEU A 476 4.57 23.98 12.43
C LEU A 476 5.38 24.49 11.24
N ILE A 477 6.65 24.08 11.15
CA ILE A 477 7.46 24.25 9.93
C ILE A 477 7.70 22.87 9.33
N THR A 478 7.43 22.73 8.03
CA THR A 478 7.70 21.49 7.28
C THR A 478 8.52 21.80 6.02
N LEU A 479 9.19 20.75 5.53
CA LEU A 479 9.68 20.68 4.16
C LEU A 479 8.79 19.73 3.38
N GLU A 480 8.41 20.13 2.17
CA GLU A 480 7.61 19.38 1.22
C GLU A 480 8.43 19.05 -0.03
N LEU A 481 8.39 17.77 -0.45
CA LEU A 481 9.09 17.30 -1.65
C LEU A 481 8.31 17.71 -2.91
N LEU A 482 8.90 18.55 -3.76
CA LEU A 482 8.25 19.06 -4.98
C LEU A 482 8.71 18.38 -6.28
N ASP A 483 9.90 17.79 -6.27
CA ASP A 483 10.47 17.09 -7.43
C ASP A 483 11.19 15.82 -6.96
N ASN A 484 10.97 14.71 -7.65
CA ASN A 484 11.62 13.43 -7.40
C ASN A 484 12.11 12.75 -8.70
N LYS A 485 12.43 13.52 -9.75
CA LYS A 485 12.99 12.97 -11.01
C LYS A 485 14.26 12.15 -10.81
N GLU A 486 15.04 12.48 -9.79
CA GLU A 486 16.29 11.79 -9.46
C GLU A 486 16.08 10.50 -8.64
N ASN A 487 14.84 10.18 -8.23
CA ASN A 487 14.52 9.11 -7.28
C ASN A 487 15.43 9.15 -6.03
N GLY A 488 15.63 10.37 -5.52
CA GLY A 488 16.61 10.63 -4.48
C GLY A 488 16.09 10.40 -3.07
N GLU A 489 17.03 10.35 -2.13
CA GLU A 489 16.78 10.28 -0.71
C GLU A 489 17.32 11.55 -0.04
N LEU A 490 16.64 11.99 1.02
CA LEU A 490 17.08 13.10 1.86
C LEU A 490 16.83 12.76 3.31
N TYR A 491 17.88 12.73 4.11
CA TYR A 491 17.86 12.50 5.55
C TYR A 491 18.31 13.73 6.32
N PHE A 492 17.56 14.03 7.38
CA PHE A 492 17.89 15.03 8.38
C PHE A 492 18.45 14.35 9.62
N SER A 493 19.37 15.02 10.32
CA SER A 493 19.60 14.71 11.72
C SER A 493 18.29 14.85 12.50
N GLY A 494 18.08 14.02 13.53
CA GLY A 494 16.84 14.00 14.29
C GLY A 494 17.02 13.94 15.80
N SER A 495 15.91 14.02 16.52
CA SER A 495 15.80 13.86 17.97
C SER A 495 14.70 12.86 18.32
N ILE A 496 14.95 11.98 19.30
CA ILE A 496 13.94 11.05 19.84
C ILE A 496 13.22 11.61 21.09
N PHE A 497 13.63 12.79 21.57
CA PHE A 497 13.05 13.40 22.78
C PHE A 497 11.76 14.18 22.50
N SER A 498 11.43 14.37 21.23
CA SER A 498 10.20 15.00 20.78
C SER A 498 9.71 14.30 19.52
N LYS A 499 8.42 14.47 19.23
CA LYS A 499 7.79 13.90 18.04
C LYS A 499 7.88 14.87 16.87
N GLY A 500 8.18 14.35 15.69
CA GLY A 500 8.03 15.08 14.43
C GLY A 500 6.62 14.89 13.87
N LEU A 501 6.30 15.60 12.81
CA LEU A 501 5.07 15.41 12.04
C LEU A 501 5.42 15.07 10.60
N VAL A 502 4.69 14.12 10.03
CA VAL A 502 4.82 13.73 8.61
C VAL A 502 3.46 13.57 7.98
N ARG A 503 3.38 13.78 6.68
CA ARG A 503 2.21 13.43 5.87
C ARG A 503 2.67 12.89 4.52
N LYS A 504 1.95 11.91 3.98
CA LYS A 504 2.37 11.14 2.79
C LYS A 504 2.19 11.92 1.49
N THR A 505 1.16 12.76 1.46
CA THR A 505 0.89 13.76 0.41
C THR A 505 0.35 15.04 1.06
N SER A 506 0.32 16.14 0.32
CA SER A 506 -0.11 17.44 0.85
C SER A 506 -1.60 17.51 1.19
N GLN A 507 -2.41 16.54 0.74
CA GLN A 507 -3.84 16.42 1.07
C GLN A 507 -4.11 15.38 2.17
N SER A 508 -3.08 14.62 2.59
CA SER A 508 -3.19 13.65 3.69
C SER A 508 -3.08 14.31 5.06
N LYS A 509 -3.58 13.63 6.09
CA LYS A 509 -3.45 14.07 7.49
C LYS A 509 -2.01 13.99 7.97
N PHE A 510 -1.61 14.94 8.83
CA PHE A 510 -0.38 14.83 9.57
C PHE A 510 -0.46 13.71 10.61
N VAL A 511 0.61 12.92 10.69
CA VAL A 511 0.79 11.83 11.65
C VAL A 511 2.06 12.11 12.45
N GLU A 512 2.00 11.84 13.75
CA GLU A 512 3.17 11.95 14.62
C GLU A 512 4.19 10.85 14.33
N THR A 513 5.47 11.20 14.45
CA THR A 513 6.59 10.25 14.34
C THR A 513 7.40 10.17 15.62
N THR A 514 8.18 9.10 15.76
CA THR A 514 9.08 8.89 16.90
C THR A 514 10.34 9.73 16.85
N ILE A 515 10.70 10.27 15.67
CA ILE A 515 11.89 11.09 15.46
C ILE A 515 11.45 12.46 14.95
N ASN A 516 11.83 13.52 15.65
CA ASN A 516 11.61 14.89 15.20
C ASN A 516 12.79 15.34 14.32
N PRO A 517 12.56 15.80 13.07
CA PRO A 517 13.62 16.30 12.21
C PRO A 517 14.29 17.53 12.82
N SER A 518 15.59 17.71 12.57
CA SER A 518 16.32 18.85 13.11
C SER A 518 16.10 20.10 12.28
N ILE A 519 14.92 20.70 12.49
CA ILE A 519 14.49 21.96 11.91
C ILE A 519 14.38 22.99 13.04
N ASN A 520 15.05 24.12 12.89
CA ASN A 520 14.97 25.25 13.81
C ASN A 520 14.93 26.58 13.06
N VAL A 521 14.50 27.62 13.75
CA VAL A 521 14.32 28.95 13.19
C VAL A 521 14.89 30.01 14.14
N ASP A 522 15.66 30.93 13.58
CA ASP A 522 16.11 32.15 14.24
C ASP A 522 14.96 33.16 14.19
N VAL A 523 14.64 33.75 15.35
CA VAL A 523 13.51 34.64 15.51
C VAL A 523 13.87 35.87 16.32
N SER A 524 13.14 36.95 16.07
CA SER A 524 13.14 38.15 16.92
C SER A 524 11.85 38.16 17.74
N ILE A 525 11.97 38.20 19.06
CA ILE A 525 10.81 38.39 19.95
C ILE A 525 10.39 39.86 19.89
N LEU A 526 9.16 40.09 19.46
CA LEU A 526 8.48 41.39 19.45
C LEU A 526 7.82 41.57 20.82
N LYS A 527 7.85 42.79 21.38
CA LYS A 527 7.29 43.05 22.71
C LYS A 527 5.89 43.63 22.66
#